data_AF-A0A3D8MWY4-F1
#
_entry.id   AF-A0A3D8MWY4-F1
#
_cell.length_a   1.000
_cell.length_b   1.000
_cell.length_c   1.000
_cell.angle_alpha   90.00
_cell.angle_beta   90.00
_cell.angle_gamma   90.00
#
_symmetry.space_group_name_H-M   'P 1'
#
loop_
_entity.id
_entity.type
_entity.pdbx_description
1 polymer ?
#
loop_
_entity_poly.entity_id
_entity_poly.type
_entity_poly.pdbx_seq_one_letter_code
_entity_poly.pdbx_strand_id
1 'polypeptide(L)'
;MLRSVLTRASALLLVLTLVTLSGCLLDPTEPGIVSMTITPDAISTSDTGMTDEFFTVEITVTNFTDEIDQVTVFTQDPRVEAEPQNVVVEGNVVVLSGIAKSWFRDFEPGVHNIGATVESATASITENNLATVTIE
;
A
#
# COMPACT_ATOMS: atom_id res chain seq x y z
N MET A 1 -27.80 41.41 -50.93
CA MET A 1 -26.99 42.39 -50.19
C MET A 1 -26.98 41.98 -48.72
N LEU A 2 -25.79 41.90 -48.11
CA LEU A 2 -25.56 41.61 -46.69
C LEU A 2 -26.40 42.49 -45.77
N ARG A 3 -26.89 41.95 -44.65
CA ARG A 3 -26.55 42.44 -43.29
C ARG A 3 -27.17 41.63 -42.15
N SER A 4 -26.38 41.53 -41.08
CA SER A 4 -26.72 41.38 -39.65
C SER A 4 -27.47 40.11 -39.20
N VAL A 5 -26.88 39.10 -38.53
CA VAL A 5 -26.02 39.04 -37.31
C VAL A 5 -26.78 39.32 -36.00
N LEU A 6 -26.71 38.33 -35.09
CA LEU A 6 -26.94 38.34 -33.63
C LEU A 6 -28.42 38.48 -33.20
N THR A 7 -28.99 37.70 -32.26
CA THR A 7 -28.40 37.20 -31.02
C THR A 7 -29.36 36.23 -30.30
N ARG A 8 -28.77 35.25 -29.59
CA ARG A 8 -29.20 34.66 -28.30
C ARG A 8 -30.45 33.77 -28.25
N ALA A 9 -30.23 32.48 -28.03
CA ALA A 9 -30.77 31.81 -26.85
C ALA A 9 -29.93 30.57 -26.51
N SER A 10 -29.37 30.60 -25.31
CA SER A 10 -28.55 29.57 -24.67
C SER A 10 -29.33 28.29 -24.37
N ALA A 11 -28.68 27.14 -24.52
CA ALA A 11 -28.94 25.90 -23.77
C ALA A 11 -27.69 25.01 -23.97
N LEU A 12 -26.62 25.20 -23.22
CA LEU A 12 -26.37 24.51 -21.94
C LEU A 12 -26.80 23.03 -21.99
N LEU A 13 -26.01 22.18 -22.64
CA LEU A 13 -26.01 20.74 -22.36
C LEU A 13 -24.68 20.39 -21.71
N LEU A 14 -24.65 20.55 -20.39
CA LEU A 14 -23.59 20.09 -19.51
C LEU A 14 -23.80 18.58 -19.34
N VAL A 15 -23.14 17.77 -20.17
CA VAL A 15 -23.07 16.32 -19.96
C VAL A 15 -22.08 16.10 -18.83
N LEU A 16 -22.60 16.13 -17.60
CA LEU A 16 -21.88 15.73 -16.39
C LEU A 16 -21.71 14.21 -16.47
N THR A 17 -20.57 13.77 -17.01
CA THR A 17 -20.12 12.39 -16.89
C THR A 17 -19.86 12.10 -15.42
N LEU A 18 -20.88 11.58 -14.73
CA LEU A 18 -20.73 10.91 -13.44
C LEU A 18 -19.84 9.69 -13.68
N VAL A 19 -18.54 9.89 -13.51
CA VAL A 19 -17.60 8.81 -13.25
C VAL A 19 -17.92 8.33 -11.85
N THR A 20 -18.78 7.31 -11.76
CA THR A 20 -18.97 6.53 -10.53
C THR A 20 -17.71 5.68 -10.33
N LEU A 21 -16.66 6.33 -9.85
CA LEU A 21 -15.52 5.65 -9.25
C LEU A 21 -16.02 5.16 -7.88
N SER A 22 -16.48 3.90 -7.82
CA SER A 22 -16.72 3.20 -6.56
C SER A 22 -15.39 2.85 -5.88
N GLY A 23 -14.56 3.87 -5.64
CA GLY A 23 -13.49 3.75 -4.65
C GLY A 23 -14.12 4.00 -3.30
N CYS A 24 -14.03 3.05 -2.37
CA CYS A 24 -14.27 3.31 -0.97
C CYS A 24 -13.45 4.54 -0.57
N LEU A 25 -14.10 5.68 -0.39
CA LEU A 25 -13.47 6.81 0.27
C LEU A 25 -13.24 6.33 1.70
N LEU A 26 -11.99 6.08 2.06
CA LEU A 26 -11.57 5.90 3.45
C LEU A 26 -12.22 7.02 4.27
N ASP A 27 -13.01 6.66 5.29
CA ASP A 27 -13.52 7.67 6.20
C ASP A 27 -12.30 8.32 6.87
N PRO A 28 -12.07 9.64 6.69
CA PRO A 28 -10.89 10.31 7.22
C PRO A 28 -10.90 10.39 8.75
N THR A 29 -11.90 9.82 9.42
CA THR A 29 -11.98 9.71 10.88
C THR A 29 -11.69 8.30 11.40
N GLU A 30 -11.65 7.29 10.53
CA GLU A 30 -11.36 5.91 10.92
C GLU A 30 -9.86 5.59 10.80
N PRO A 31 -9.31 4.75 11.70
CA PRO A 31 -7.94 4.26 11.60
C PRO A 31 -7.73 3.51 10.29
N GLY A 32 -6.57 3.73 9.65
CA GLY A 32 -6.32 3.18 8.32
C GLY A 32 -4.84 3.09 7.96
N ILE A 33 -4.54 2.25 6.97
CA ILE A 33 -3.22 2.19 6.33
C ILE A 33 -3.30 3.02 5.05
N VAL A 34 -2.49 4.08 4.96
CA VAL A 34 -2.50 5.02 3.83
C VAL A 34 -1.67 4.49 2.66
N SER A 35 -0.48 3.96 2.97
CA SER A 35 0.45 3.47 1.95
C SER A 35 1.49 2.54 2.55
N MET A 36 2.09 1.71 1.69
CA MET A 36 3.25 0.91 1.99
C MET A 36 4.31 1.13 0.90
N THR A 37 5.58 1.19 1.29
CA THR A 37 6.72 1.16 0.36
C THR A 37 7.70 0.08 0.78
N ILE A 38 8.35 -0.54 -0.20
CA ILE A 38 9.31 -1.63 0.00
C ILE A 38 10.62 -1.20 -0.66
N THR A 39 11.75 -1.37 0.02
CA THR A 39 13.07 -0.99 -0.50
C THR A 39 14.14 -2.03 -0.16
N PRO A 40 14.82 -2.62 -1.17
CA PRO A 40 14.50 -2.54 -2.60
C PRO A 40 13.16 -3.24 -2.92
N ASP A 41 12.47 -2.78 -3.95
CA ASP A 41 11.24 -3.38 -4.50
C ASP A 41 11.53 -4.46 -5.56
N ALA A 42 12.78 -4.59 -6.00
CA ALA A 42 13.30 -5.70 -6.78
C ALA A 42 14.16 -6.63 -5.89
N ILE A 43 13.79 -7.91 -5.86
CA ILE A 43 14.34 -8.94 -4.98
C ILE A 43 14.89 -10.07 -5.82
N SER A 44 16.20 -10.12 -5.97
CA SER A 44 16.88 -11.28 -6.54
C SER A 44 17.01 -12.35 -5.45
N THR A 45 16.41 -13.52 -5.67
CA THR A 45 16.53 -14.65 -4.73
C THR A 45 17.86 -15.37 -4.95
N SER A 46 18.73 -15.44 -3.95
CA SER A 46 19.97 -16.21 -4.04
C SER A 46 19.73 -17.66 -3.61
N ASP A 47 20.02 -18.62 -4.49
CA ASP A 47 19.89 -20.07 -4.22
C ASP A 47 20.83 -20.59 -3.12
N THR A 48 21.85 -19.81 -2.76
CA THR A 48 22.99 -20.31 -1.96
C THR A 48 22.87 -20.02 -0.46
N GLY A 49 21.95 -19.16 -0.02
CA GLY A 49 21.69 -18.89 1.41
C GLY A 49 22.92 -18.44 2.23
N MET A 50 24.01 -18.00 1.57
CA MET A 50 25.27 -17.70 2.24
C MET A 50 25.37 -16.26 2.76
N THR A 51 24.51 -15.35 2.28
CA THR A 51 24.30 -14.02 2.85
C THR A 51 22.84 -13.65 2.65
N ASP A 52 22.03 -13.67 3.71
CA ASP A 52 20.70 -13.08 3.64
C ASP A 52 20.88 -11.58 3.42
N GLU A 53 20.59 -11.15 2.20
CA GLU A 53 20.32 -9.75 1.93
C GLU A 53 18.97 -9.39 2.57
N PHE A 54 18.82 -8.12 2.93
CA PHE A 54 17.62 -7.62 3.61
C PHE A 54 16.92 -6.55 2.78
N PHE A 55 15.64 -6.37 3.06
CA PHE A 55 14.86 -5.23 2.60
C PHE A 55 14.14 -4.58 3.77
N THR A 56 13.62 -3.38 3.51
CA THR A 56 12.89 -2.55 4.47
C THR A 56 11.49 -2.29 3.93
N VAL A 57 10.51 -2.25 4.84
CA VAL A 57 9.14 -1.84 4.57
C VAL A 57 8.82 -0.61 5.39
N GLU A 58 8.26 0.41 4.75
CA GLU A 58 7.74 1.59 5.41
C GLU A 58 6.22 1.66 5.19
N ILE A 59 5.46 1.81 6.28
CA ILE A 59 4.00 1.87 6.28
C ILE A 59 3.61 3.24 6.83
N THR A 60 2.80 3.98 6.07
CA THR A 60 2.15 5.20 6.57
C THR A 60 0.74 4.86 7.03
N VAL A 61 0.39 5.24 8.25
CA VAL A 61 -0.92 5.03 8.85
C VAL A 61 -1.63 6.37 9.11
N THR A 62 -2.93 6.32 9.38
CA THR A 62 -3.73 7.49 9.75
C THR A 62 -4.72 7.13 10.85
N ASN A 63 -5.09 8.13 11.66
CA ASN A 63 -6.18 8.09 12.64
C ASN A 63 -6.14 6.96 13.69
N PHE A 64 -4.97 6.36 13.94
CA PHE A 64 -4.75 5.56 15.14
C PHE A 64 -4.64 6.51 16.34
N THR A 65 -5.56 6.38 17.30
CA THR A 65 -5.58 7.21 18.52
C THR A 65 -4.74 6.63 19.64
N ASP A 66 -4.61 5.31 19.67
CA ASP A 66 -3.74 4.59 20.59
C ASP A 66 -2.37 4.31 19.97
N GLU A 67 -1.41 3.98 20.81
CA GLU A 67 -0.10 3.53 20.35
C GLU A 67 -0.23 2.26 19.51
N ILE A 68 0.59 2.15 18.46
CA ILE A 68 0.64 0.95 17.63
C ILE A 68 1.41 -0.12 18.39
N ASP A 69 0.72 -1.21 18.72
CA ASP A 69 1.26 -2.30 19.53
C ASP A 69 1.91 -3.37 18.64
N GLN A 70 1.37 -3.60 17.45
CA GLN A 70 1.83 -4.66 16.55
C GLN A 70 1.66 -4.26 15.08
N VAL A 71 2.65 -4.62 14.26
CA VAL A 71 2.58 -4.50 12.81
C VAL A 71 3.09 -5.77 12.17
N THR A 72 2.28 -6.35 11.29
CA THR A 72 2.56 -7.59 10.58
C THR A 72 2.52 -7.32 9.08
N VAL A 73 3.61 -7.62 8.36
CA VAL A 73 3.66 -7.59 6.89
C VAL A 73 3.51 -9.01 6.36
N PHE A 74 2.76 -9.21 5.29
CA PHE A 74 2.49 -10.55 4.75
C PHE A 74 2.41 -10.61 3.23
N THR A 75 2.79 -11.76 2.66
CA THR A 75 2.49 -12.15 1.28
C THR A 75 1.04 -12.65 1.16
N GLN A 76 0.48 -12.78 -0.05
CA GLN A 76 -0.91 -13.22 -0.22
C GLN A 76 -1.08 -14.68 -0.63
N ASP A 77 -0.26 -15.18 -1.55
CA ASP A 77 -0.38 -16.54 -2.09
C ASP A 77 1.00 -17.19 -2.24
N PRO A 78 1.47 -18.00 -1.26
CA PRO A 78 0.83 -18.27 0.04
C PRO A 78 0.88 -17.07 0.98
N ARG A 79 -0.01 -17.03 1.98
CA ARG A 79 0.08 -16.07 3.08
C ARG A 79 1.19 -16.49 4.05
N VAL A 80 2.28 -15.74 4.04
CA VAL A 80 3.43 -15.90 4.93
C VAL A 80 3.68 -14.55 5.58
N GLU A 81 3.89 -14.53 6.90
CA GLU A 81 4.21 -13.31 7.64
C GLU A 81 5.72 -13.05 7.60
N ALA A 82 6.10 -11.79 7.53
CA ALA A 82 7.49 -11.37 7.57
C ALA A 82 8.02 -11.40 9.01
N GLU A 83 9.31 -11.71 9.16
CA GLU A 83 10.02 -11.64 10.44
C GLU A 83 11.06 -10.50 10.37
N PRO A 84 10.68 -9.25 10.69
CA PRO A 84 11.61 -8.14 10.74
C PRO A 84 12.54 -8.25 11.95
N GLN A 85 13.80 -7.83 11.78
CA GLN A 85 14.75 -7.73 12.89
C GLN A 85 14.48 -6.53 13.78
N ASN A 86 13.90 -5.47 13.22
CA ASN A 86 13.63 -4.23 13.92
C ASN A 86 12.37 -3.56 13.40
N VAL A 87 11.56 -3.04 14.32
CA VAL A 87 10.33 -2.29 14.05
C VAL A 87 10.42 -0.96 14.80
N VAL A 88 10.27 0.15 14.08
CA VAL A 88 10.29 1.50 14.65
C VAL A 88 8.99 2.19 14.27
N VAL A 89 8.31 2.77 15.26
CA VAL A 89 7.10 3.57 15.06
C VAL A 89 7.45 5.04 15.36
N GLU A 90 7.37 5.90 14.35
CA GLU A 90 7.62 7.34 14.45
C GLU A 90 6.39 8.13 13.98
N GLY A 91 5.51 8.45 14.93
CA GLY A 91 4.24 9.12 14.63
C GLY A 91 3.36 8.27 13.73
N ASN A 92 3.15 8.72 12.49
CA ASN A 92 2.29 8.05 11.52
C ASN A 92 3.05 7.10 10.59
N VAL A 93 4.34 6.88 10.83
CA VAL A 93 5.20 6.05 9.98
C VAL A 93 5.71 4.87 10.80
N VAL A 94 5.57 3.66 10.25
CA VAL A 94 6.15 2.44 10.80
C VAL A 94 7.20 1.92 9.84
N VAL A 95 8.42 1.71 10.33
CA VAL A 95 9.54 1.17 9.56
C VAL A 95 9.88 -0.21 10.09
N LEU A 96 9.72 -1.23 9.25
CA LEU A 96 10.14 -2.61 9.50
C LEU A 96 11.41 -2.88 8.69
N SER A 97 12.50 -3.22 9.37
CA SER A 97 13.83 -3.37 8.77
C SER A 97 14.45 -4.73 9.08
N GLY A 98 15.36 -5.17 8.20
CA GLY A 98 16.04 -6.45 8.34
C GLY A 98 15.16 -7.64 7.97
N ILE A 99 14.19 -7.47 7.07
CA ILE A 99 13.39 -8.59 6.56
C ILE A 99 14.23 -9.33 5.51
N ALA A 100 14.46 -10.63 5.71
CA ALA A 100 15.33 -11.42 4.85
C ALA A 100 14.70 -11.62 3.46
N LYS A 101 15.48 -11.44 2.39
CA LYS A 101 15.03 -11.71 1.02
C LYS A 101 14.65 -13.18 0.81
N SER A 102 15.22 -14.09 1.60
CA SER A 102 14.86 -15.52 1.63
C SER A 102 13.43 -15.79 2.09
N TRP A 103 12.71 -14.78 2.60
CA TRP A 103 11.27 -14.83 2.79
C TRP A 103 10.50 -15.18 1.50
N PHE A 104 11.06 -14.82 0.35
CA PHE A 104 10.51 -15.12 -0.98
C PHE A 104 11.05 -16.40 -1.62
N ARG A 105 11.80 -17.26 -0.89
CA ARG A 105 12.50 -18.42 -1.47
C ARG A 105 11.63 -19.40 -2.27
N ASP A 106 10.35 -19.52 -1.89
CA ASP A 106 9.40 -20.48 -2.45
C ASP A 106 8.44 -19.81 -3.47
N PHE A 107 8.67 -18.54 -3.81
CA PHE A 107 7.86 -17.78 -4.75
C PHE A 107 8.45 -17.85 -6.16
N GLU A 108 7.58 -17.95 -7.17
CA GLU A 108 8.00 -17.88 -8.57
C GLU A 108 8.44 -16.45 -8.95
N PRO A 109 9.38 -16.28 -9.90
CA PRO A 109 9.71 -14.97 -10.44
C PRO A 109 8.48 -14.23 -10.97
N GLY A 110 8.39 -12.94 -10.69
CA GLY A 110 7.22 -12.12 -11.06
C GLY A 110 6.86 -11.04 -10.04
N VAL A 111 5.70 -10.41 -10.25
CA VAL A 111 5.18 -9.35 -9.39
C VAL A 111 4.25 -9.96 -8.34
N HIS A 112 4.55 -9.68 -7.07
CA HIS A 112 3.81 -10.20 -5.92
C HIS A 112 3.25 -9.06 -5.07
N ASN A 113 2.00 -9.21 -4.66
CA ASN A 113 1.33 -8.24 -3.80
C ASN A 113 1.63 -8.50 -2.33
N ILE A 114 1.94 -7.43 -1.60
CA ILE A 114 2.24 -7.44 -0.17
C ILE A 114 1.13 -6.69 0.57
N GLY A 115 0.69 -7.24 1.70
CA GLY A 115 -0.28 -6.63 2.60
C GLY A 115 0.31 -6.41 3.98
N ALA A 116 -0.46 -5.72 4.83
CA ALA A 116 -0.11 -5.55 6.23
C ALA A 116 -1.33 -5.50 7.14
N THR A 117 -1.10 -5.87 8.40
CA THR A 117 -1.98 -5.63 9.53
C THR A 117 -1.30 -4.67 10.48
N VAL A 118 -2.01 -3.63 10.92
CA VAL A 118 -1.56 -2.68 11.96
C VAL A 118 -2.57 -2.74 13.10
N GLU A 119 -2.07 -2.96 14.31
CA GLU A 119 -2.87 -3.14 15.51
C GLU A 119 -2.45 -2.17 16.62
N SER A 120 -3.45 -1.77 17.38
CA SER A 120 -3.37 -0.93 18.58
C SER A 120 -4.38 -1.43 19.60
N ALA A 121 -4.40 -0.84 20.79
CA ALA A 121 -5.31 -1.24 21.86
C ALA A 121 -6.81 -1.27 21.44
N THR A 122 -7.24 -0.43 20.50
CA THR A 122 -8.65 -0.31 20.09
C THR A 122 -8.95 -0.58 18.62
N ALA A 123 -7.92 -0.69 17.77
CA ALA A 123 -8.09 -0.88 16.33
C ALA A 123 -7.15 -1.95 15.78
N SER A 124 -7.66 -2.76 14.85
CA SER A 124 -6.90 -3.74 14.07
C SER A 124 -7.32 -3.58 12.61
N ILE A 125 -6.41 -3.09 11.78
CA ILE A 125 -6.64 -2.79 10.37
C ILE A 125 -5.79 -3.71 9.51
N THR A 126 -6.42 -4.46 8.62
CA THR A 126 -5.74 -5.31 7.64
C THR A 126 -6.05 -4.82 6.24
N GLU A 127 -5.01 -4.54 5.47
CA GLU A 127 -5.12 -4.18 4.07
C GLU A 127 -4.30 -5.15 3.21
N ASN A 128 -4.91 -5.57 2.11
CA ASN A 128 -4.29 -6.43 1.11
C ASN A 128 -3.83 -5.58 -0.08
N ASN A 129 -2.80 -6.02 -0.79
CA ASN A 129 -2.31 -5.36 -2.01
C ASN A 129 -1.88 -3.89 -1.80
N LEU A 130 -1.17 -3.61 -0.70
CA LEU A 130 -0.67 -2.28 -0.36
C LEU A 130 0.57 -1.87 -1.17
N ALA A 131 1.42 -2.84 -1.48
CA ALA A 131 2.63 -2.65 -2.29
C ALA A 131 2.89 -3.89 -3.14
N THR A 132 3.76 -3.74 -4.14
CA THR A 132 4.24 -4.85 -4.96
C THR A 132 5.74 -4.99 -4.83
N VAL A 133 6.20 -6.24 -4.90
CA VAL A 133 7.62 -6.57 -5.03
C VAL A 133 7.82 -7.37 -6.32
N THR A 134 8.95 -7.17 -7.00
CA THR A 134 9.34 -7.95 -8.17
C THR A 134 10.41 -8.95 -7.76
N ILE A 135 10.13 -10.24 -7.92
CA ILE A 135 11.12 -11.31 -7.74
C ILE A 135 11.77 -11.59 -9.10
N GLU A 136 13.10 -11.56 -9.14
CA GLU A 136 13.93 -11.77 -10.33
C GLU A 136 14.52 -13.17 -10.42
#